data_AF-A0A1C6HL49-F1
#
_entry.id   AF-A0A1C6HL49-F1
#
_cell.length_a   1.000
_cell.length_b   1.000
_cell.length_c   1.000
_cell.angle_alpha   90.00
_cell.angle_beta   90.00
_cell.angle_gamma   90.00
#
_symmetry.space_group_name_H-M   'P 1'
#
loop_
_entity.id
_entity.type
_entity.pdbx_description
1 polymer ?
#
loop_
_entity_poly.entity_id
_entity_poly.type
_entity_poly.pdbx_seq_one_letter_code
_entity_poly.pdbx_strand_id
1 'polypeptide(L)' 'MIFVTSVKGISHQGDEYTKPEHIDMGADVLYQTVLKLDENGF' A
#
# COMPACT_ATOMS: atom_id res chain seq x y z
N MET A 1 8.98 -3.28 -1.10
CA MET A 1 8.12 -2.08 -1.27
C MET A 1 6.76 -2.54 -1.77
N ILE A 2 5.68 -1.87 -1.35
CA ILE A 2 4.31 -2.18 -1.77
C ILE A 2 3.76 -0.93 -2.47
N PHE A 3 3.26 -1.07 -3.69
CA PHE A 3 2.63 0.02 -4.43
C PHE A 3 1.10 -0.10 -4.36
N VAL A 4 0.45 1.05 -4.22
CA VAL A 4 -1.00 1.23 -4.31
C VAL A 4 -1.32 2.18 -5.46
N THR A 5 -2.54 2.14 -5.97
CA THR A 5 -2.90 2.94 -7.15
C THR A 5 -3.25 4.37 -6.78
N SER A 6 -2.60 5.33 -7.43
CA SER A 6 -3.05 6.72 -7.46
C SER A 6 -4.15 6.92 -8.52
N VAL A 7 -5.17 7.72 -8.24
CA VAL A 7 -6.22 8.07 -9.20
C VAL A 7 -5.58 8.77 -10.40
N LYS A 8 -5.81 8.19 -11.60
CA LYS A 8 -5.19 8.63 -12.88
C LYS A 8 -3.65 8.57 -12.90
N GLY A 9 -3.01 7.89 -11.94
CA GLY A 9 -1.55 7.81 -11.86
C GLY A 9 -0.88 9.15 -11.55
N ILE A 10 -1.63 10.09 -10.98
CA ILE A 10 -1.16 11.44 -10.67
C ILE A 10 -0.17 11.36 -9.51
N SER A 11 0.93 12.11 -9.59
CA SER A 11 1.83 12.35 -8.47
C SER A 11 2.54 13.70 -8.58
N HIS A 12 3.04 14.25 -7.48
CA HIS A 12 3.73 15.54 -7.38
C HIS A 12 2.88 16.75 -7.83
N GLN A 13 1.56 16.68 -7.63
CA GLN A 13 0.63 17.78 -7.90
C GLN A 13 -0.57 17.76 -6.95
N GLY A 14 -1.31 18.86 -6.85
CA GLY A 14 -2.39 19.03 -5.86
C GLY A 14 -3.57 18.06 -5.97
N ASP A 15 -3.80 17.49 -7.15
CA ASP A 15 -4.85 16.49 -7.39
C ASP A 15 -4.39 15.04 -7.11
N GLU A 16 -3.19 14.84 -6.58
CA GLU A 16 -2.71 13.52 -6.16
C GLU A 16 -3.61 12.94 -5.08
N TYR A 17 -4.20 11.78 -5.39
CA TYR A 17 -5.18 11.15 -4.52
C TYR A 17 -5.16 9.65 -4.67
N THR A 18 -5.10 8.96 -3.54
CA THR A 18 -5.30 7.51 -3.45
C THR A 18 -6.63 7.28 -2.75
N LYS A 19 -7.50 6.48 -3.37
CA LYS A 19 -8.80 6.17 -2.76
C LYS A 19 -8.64 5.33 -1.48
N PRO A 20 -9.54 5.47 -0.48
CA PRO A 20 -9.44 4.74 0.79
C PRO A 20 -9.31 3.22 0.59
N GLU A 21 -10.06 2.65 -0.35
CA GLU A 21 -10.03 1.19 -0.60
C GLU A 21 -8.62 0.70 -1.00
N HIS A 22 -7.88 1.49 -1.77
CA HIS A 22 -6.52 1.15 -2.18
C HIS A 22 -5.51 1.30 -1.04
N ILE A 23 -5.78 2.21 -0.10
CA ILE A 23 -4.98 2.37 1.12
C ILE A 23 -5.15 1.13 2.00
N ASP A 24 -6.41 0.72 2.25
CA ASP A 24 -6.72 -0.45 3.07
C ASP A 24 -6.07 -1.72 2.50
N MET A 25 -6.18 -1.94 1.18
CA MET A 25 -5.52 -3.08 0.52
C MET A 25 -3.99 -3.05 0.66
N GLY A 26 -3.37 -1.88 0.52
CA GLY A 26 -1.93 -1.73 0.70
C GLY A 26 -1.49 -2.03 2.13
N ALA A 27 -2.27 -1.59 3.11
CA ALA A 27 -2.05 -1.85 4.53
C ALA A 27 -2.19 -3.34 4.87
N ASP A 28 -3.20 -4.02 4.33
CA ASP A 28 -3.39 -5.47 4.51
C ASP A 28 -2.22 -6.27 3.96
N VAL A 29 -1.75 -5.95 2.75
CA VAL A 29 -0.56 -6.60 2.17
C VAL A 29 0.67 -6.37 3.04
N LEU A 30 0.86 -5.15 3.55
CA LEU A 30 1.98 -4.84 4.44
C LEU A 30 1.90 -5.65 5.74
N TYR A 31 0.74 -5.65 6.39
CA TYR A 31 0.51 -6.37 7.63
C TYR A 31 0.81 -7.86 7.47
N GLN A 32 0.23 -8.50 6.46
CA GLN A 32 0.43 -9.93 6.20
C GLN A 32 1.88 -10.25 5.82
N THR A 33 2.56 -9.36 5.10
CA THR A 33 3.97 -9.55 4.72
C THR A 33 4.86 -9.50 5.95
N VAL A 34 4.69 -8.50 6.82
CA VAL A 34 5.48 -8.37 8.05
C VAL A 34 5.22 -9.56 8.98
N LEU A 35 3.97 -9.94 9.17
CA LEU A 35 3.61 -11.09 10.01
C LEU A 35 4.28 -12.38 9.52
N LYS A 36 4.25 -12.65 8.21
CA LYS A 36 4.90 -13.83 7.64
C LYS A 36 6.42 -13.79 7.75
N LEU A 37 7.04 -12.62 7.73
CA LEU A 37 8.49 -12.50 7.91
C LEU A 37 8.88 -12.83 9.36
N ASP A 38 8.11 -12.32 10.32
CA ASP A 38 8.27 -12.61 11.75
C ASP A 38 8.09 -14.11 12.04
N GLU A 39 7.00 -14.71 11.54
CA GLU A 39 6.72 -16.15 11.71
C GLU A 39 7.78 -17.06 11.10
N ASN A 40 8.43 -16.63 10.01
CA ASN A 40 9.46 -17.41 9.32
C ASN A 40 10.89 -17.17 9.86
N GLY A 41 11.05 -16.33 10.89
CA GLY A 41 12.32 -16.14 11.61
C GLY A 41 13.43 -15.47 10.79
N PHE A 42 13.09 -14.52 9.92
CA PHE A 42 14.07 -13.65 9.26
C PHE A 42 14.65 -12.58 10.19
#